data_AF-A0ABD5AZF0-F1
#
_entry.id   AF-A0ABD5AZF0-F1
#
_cell.length_a   1.000
_cell.length_b   1.000
_cell.length_c   1.000
_cell.angle_alpha   90.00
_cell.angle_beta   90.00
_cell.angle_gamma   90.00
#
_symmetry.space_group_name_H-M   'P 1'
#
loop_
_entity.id
_entity.type
_entity.pdbx_description
1 polymer ?
#
loop_
_entity_poly.entity_id
_entity_poly.type
_entity_poly.pdbx_seq_one_letter_code
_entity_poly.pdbx_strand_id
1 'polypeptide(L)'
;MTNNHFLNIGVLLYGCGHHQAAWRMKDSNIEDIGNISYYQHLAQIAEKGLLDIVFFADNQAFNASDNTTMPAFWFDPIINLSAIAQVTSHIGLVPTISSTFSNPFTASRQLLSLDYLSHGRVGWNLVTSMTDIEAQNHSLQYL
;
A
#
# COMPACT_ATOMS: atom_id res chain seq x y z
N MET A 1 -28.47 25.20 0.09
CA MET A 1 -27.35 24.27 -0.19
C MET A 1 -27.44 23.16 0.83
N THR A 2 -27.83 21.96 0.44
CA THR A 2 -27.86 20.82 1.36
C THR A 2 -26.41 20.38 1.57
N ASN A 3 -25.88 20.58 2.78
CA ASN A 3 -24.60 20.00 3.21
C ASN A 3 -24.78 18.49 3.33
N ASN A 4 -24.65 17.76 2.23
CA ASN A 4 -24.55 16.32 2.27
C ASN A 4 -23.14 15.98 2.75
N HIS A 5 -23.05 15.54 4.01
CA HIS A 5 -21.85 14.96 4.56
C HIS A 5 -21.81 13.49 4.16
N PHE A 6 -20.96 13.15 3.20
CA PHE A 6 -20.65 11.77 2.86
C PHE A 6 -19.51 11.28 3.76
N LEU A 7 -19.59 10.00 4.16
CA LEU A 7 -18.48 9.34 4.82
C LEU A 7 -17.49 8.90 3.74
N ASN A 8 -16.23 9.33 3.87
CA ASN A 8 -15.17 8.82 3.01
C ASN A 8 -14.71 7.45 3.52
N ILE A 9 -14.64 6.46 2.65
CA ILE A 9 -14.28 5.08 2.97
C ILE A 9 -13.06 4.68 2.15
N GLY A 10 -11.96 4.41 2.85
CA GLY A 10 -10.74 3.85 2.28
C GLY A 10 -10.58 2.36 2.59
N VAL A 11 -9.86 1.64 1.74
CA VAL A 11 -9.45 0.25 2.00
C VAL A 11 -7.92 0.13 2.01
N LEU A 12 -7.41 -0.56 3.03
CA LEU A 12 -6.02 -0.99 3.08
C LEU A 12 -5.89 -2.34 2.39
N LEU A 13 -5.15 -2.40 1.29
CA LEU A 13 -4.80 -3.67 0.64
C LEU A 13 -3.59 -4.27 1.34
N TYR A 14 -3.78 -5.43 1.97
CA TYR A 14 -2.75 -6.06 2.79
C TYR A 14 -2.78 -7.59 2.65
N GLY A 15 -1.94 -8.14 1.77
CA GLY A 15 -1.81 -9.59 1.55
C GLY A 15 -3.17 -10.29 1.40
N CYS A 16 -3.47 -11.20 2.34
CA CYS A 16 -4.72 -11.96 2.44
C CYS A 16 -5.78 -11.34 3.39
N GLY A 17 -5.57 -10.10 3.84
CA GLY A 17 -6.40 -9.42 4.85
C GLY A 17 -5.70 -9.20 6.18
N HIS A 18 -6.35 -8.45 7.08
CA HIS A 18 -5.75 -7.98 8.33
C HIS A 18 -5.67 -9.00 9.46
N HIS A 19 -6.45 -10.07 9.39
CA HIS A 19 -6.36 -11.11 10.39
C HIS A 19 -5.04 -11.88 10.19
N GLN A 20 -4.21 -12.01 11.22
CA GLN A 20 -2.85 -12.59 11.12
C GLN A 20 -2.84 -14.02 10.54
N ALA A 21 -3.94 -14.76 10.71
CA ALA A 21 -4.13 -16.11 10.18
C ALA A 21 -4.97 -16.19 8.89
N ALA A 22 -5.34 -15.06 8.26
CA ALA A 22 -6.21 -15.04 7.07
C ALA A 22 -5.64 -15.89 5.93
N TRP A 23 -4.31 -15.87 5.75
CA TRP A 23 -3.59 -16.65 4.74
C TRP A 23 -3.74 -18.18 4.88
N ARG A 24 -4.23 -18.67 6.03
CA ARG A 24 -4.46 -20.11 6.28
C ARG A 24 -5.82 -20.58 5.80
N MET A 25 -6.70 -19.66 5.41
CA MET A 25 -8.01 -20.01 4.86
C MET A 25 -7.86 -20.62 3.47
N LYS A 26 -8.73 -21.55 3.12
CA LYS A 26 -8.67 -22.25 1.82
C LYS A 26 -8.86 -21.31 0.62
N ASP A 27 -9.49 -20.17 0.84
CA ASP A 27 -9.88 -19.14 -0.13
C ASP A 27 -9.12 -17.82 0.06
N SER A 28 -7.95 -17.85 0.71
CA SER A 28 -7.20 -16.64 1.06
C SER A 28 -6.46 -15.96 -0.10
N ASN A 29 -6.33 -16.63 -1.26
CA ASN A 29 -5.51 -16.22 -2.40
C ASN A 29 -4.03 -15.97 -2.03
N ILE A 30 -3.49 -16.75 -1.07
CA ILE A 30 -2.09 -16.60 -0.63
C ILE A 30 -1.09 -16.80 -1.78
N GLU A 31 -1.41 -17.66 -2.74
CA GLU A 31 -0.55 -17.90 -3.90
C GLU A 31 -0.48 -16.70 -4.87
N ASP A 32 -1.44 -15.78 -4.77
CA ASP A 32 -1.57 -14.65 -5.70
C ASP A 32 -0.97 -13.34 -5.17
N ILE A 33 -0.54 -13.28 -3.90
CA ILE A 33 -0.02 -12.02 -3.31
C ILE A 33 1.26 -11.52 -3.99
N GLY A 34 1.97 -12.40 -4.71
CA GLY A 34 3.12 -12.04 -5.55
C GLY A 34 2.78 -11.67 -6.99
N ASN A 35 1.49 -11.63 -7.35
CA ASN A 35 1.03 -11.31 -8.69
C ASN A 35 0.38 -9.91 -8.70
N ILE A 36 0.89 -8.99 -9.52
CA ILE A 36 0.33 -7.63 -9.57
C ILE A 36 -1.14 -7.59 -10.01
N SER A 37 -1.59 -8.55 -10.82
CA SER A 37 -2.98 -8.63 -11.25
C SER A 37 -3.96 -8.86 -10.09
N TYR A 38 -3.51 -9.47 -8.98
CA TYR A 38 -4.30 -9.60 -7.76
C TYR A 38 -4.66 -8.23 -7.18
N TYR A 39 -3.67 -7.35 -6.99
CA TYR A 39 -3.90 -6.02 -6.43
C TYR A 39 -4.66 -5.09 -7.39
N GLN A 40 -4.41 -5.22 -8.70
CA GLN A 40 -5.21 -4.55 -9.73
C GLN A 40 -6.69 -4.93 -9.62
N HIS A 41 -6.99 -6.23 -9.49
CA HIS A 41 -8.36 -6.73 -9.34
C HIS A 41 -9.02 -6.21 -8.05
N LEU A 42 -8.32 -6.23 -6.92
CA LEU A 42 -8.83 -5.69 -5.66
C LEU A 42 -9.14 -4.19 -5.75
N ALA A 43 -8.28 -3.41 -6.41
CA ALA A 43 -8.51 -1.98 -6.61
C ALA A 43 -9.72 -1.70 -7.51
N GLN A 44 -9.93 -2.51 -8.56
CA GLN A 44 -11.12 -2.43 -9.41
C GLN A 44 -12.41 -2.77 -8.65
N ILE A 45 -12.37 -3.75 -7.73
CA ILE A 45 -13.49 -4.06 -6.84
C ILE A 45 -13.78 -2.86 -5.94
N ALA A 46 -12.76 -2.28 -5.31
CA ALA A 46 -12.90 -1.11 -4.44
C ALA A 46 -13.49 0.09 -5.19
N GLU A 47 -13.00 0.38 -6.40
CA GLU A 47 -13.50 1.46 -7.24
C GLU A 47 -14.96 1.23 -7.68
N LYS A 48 -15.31 0.00 -8.09
CA LYS A 48 -16.70 -0.38 -8.39
C LYS A 48 -17.61 -0.23 -7.16
N GLY A 49 -17.06 -0.43 -5.97
CA GLY A 49 -17.73 -0.24 -4.69
C GLY A 49 -17.87 1.23 -4.23
N LEU A 50 -17.40 2.19 -5.03
CA LEU A 50 -17.38 3.62 -4.71
C LEU A 50 -16.56 3.97 -3.46
N LEU A 51 -15.50 3.19 -3.19
CA LEU A 51 -14.53 3.57 -2.16
C LEU A 51 -13.68 4.74 -2.66
N ASP A 52 -13.30 5.61 -1.74
CA ASP A 52 -12.59 6.85 -2.05
C ASP A 52 -11.11 6.61 -2.28
N ILE A 53 -10.48 5.69 -1.53
CA ILE A 53 -9.04 5.43 -1.61
C ILE A 53 -8.71 3.94 -1.49
N VAL A 54 -7.67 3.54 -2.23
CA VAL A 54 -6.85 2.39 -1.93
C VAL A 54 -5.59 2.88 -1.24
N PHE A 55 -5.35 2.33 -0.07
CA PHE A 55 -4.19 2.56 0.76
C PHE A 55 -3.28 1.33 0.71
N PHE A 56 -1.99 1.54 0.51
CA PHE A 56 -0.99 0.48 0.55
C PHE A 56 0.02 0.77 1.68
N ALA A 57 -0.15 0.03 2.79
CA ALA A 57 0.77 0.10 3.91
C ALA A 57 2.10 -0.56 3.56
N ASP A 58 3.16 -0.09 4.19
CA ASP A 58 4.51 -0.59 3.95
C ASP A 58 5.26 -0.84 5.26
N ASN A 59 6.25 -1.72 5.17
CA ASN A 59 7.24 -1.95 6.21
C ASN A 59 8.60 -2.12 5.53
N GLN A 60 9.60 -1.34 5.95
CA GLN A 60 10.95 -1.39 5.37
C GLN A 60 11.77 -2.59 5.91
N ALA A 61 11.08 -3.60 6.45
CA ALA A 61 11.61 -4.89 6.85
C ALA A 61 10.60 -6.01 6.56
N PHE A 62 11.14 -7.20 6.28
CA PHE A 62 10.33 -8.40 6.06
C PHE A 62 10.21 -9.19 7.37
N ASN A 63 9.10 -8.98 8.09
CA ASN A 63 8.90 -9.54 9.43
C ASN A 63 8.58 -11.05 9.47
N ALA A 64 8.23 -11.67 8.35
CA ALA A 64 7.93 -13.10 8.31
C ALA A 64 9.23 -13.92 8.42
N SER A 65 9.61 -14.23 9.66
CA SER A 65 10.84 -14.95 10.02
C SER A 65 10.62 -16.45 10.26
N ASP A 66 9.37 -16.91 10.29
CA ASP A 66 8.98 -18.31 10.45
C ASP A 66 7.76 -18.67 9.60
N ASN A 67 7.38 -19.96 9.63
CA ASN A 67 6.25 -20.50 8.89
C ASN A 67 4.87 -20.22 9.54
N THR A 68 4.82 -19.41 10.58
CA THR A 68 3.58 -19.03 11.27
C THR A 68 3.14 -17.59 10.96
N THR A 69 4.05 -16.80 10.43
CA THR A 69 3.82 -15.39 10.11
C THR A 69 3.37 -15.21 8.66
N MET A 70 2.32 -14.41 8.43
CA MET A 70 1.88 -14.10 7.07
C MET A 70 2.99 -13.37 6.31
N PRO A 71 3.38 -13.82 5.10
CA PRO A 71 4.31 -13.08 4.28
C PRO A 71 3.60 -11.85 3.70
N ALA A 72 3.73 -10.72 4.39
CA ALA A 72 3.14 -9.44 4.01
C ALA A 72 4.14 -8.52 3.29
N PHE A 73 3.69 -7.34 2.86
CA PHE A 73 4.54 -6.29 2.26
C PHE A 73 5.34 -6.77 1.04
N TRP A 74 4.65 -7.39 0.08
CA TRP A 74 5.29 -8.06 -1.06
C TRP A 74 5.88 -7.11 -2.11
N PHE A 75 5.15 -6.02 -2.40
CA PHE A 75 5.57 -5.02 -3.40
C PHE A 75 5.84 -3.68 -2.74
N ASP A 76 6.81 -2.95 -3.30
CA ASP A 76 6.96 -1.52 -3.05
C ASP A 76 5.64 -0.77 -3.35
N PRO A 77 5.17 0.12 -2.45
CA PRO A 77 3.90 0.83 -2.62
C PRO A 77 3.83 1.70 -3.88
N ILE A 78 4.92 2.37 -4.26
CA ILE A 78 4.94 3.22 -5.46
C ILE A 78 4.81 2.37 -6.71
N ILE A 79 5.55 1.26 -6.80
CA ILE A 79 5.47 0.33 -7.93
C ILE A 79 4.07 -0.30 -8.03
N ASN A 80 3.51 -0.76 -6.91
CA ASN A 80 2.18 -1.38 -6.89
C ASN A 80 1.09 -0.39 -7.33
N LEU A 81 1.07 0.80 -6.73
CA LEU A 81 0.06 1.81 -7.06
C LEU A 81 0.24 2.39 -8.46
N SER A 82 1.45 2.41 -9.01
CA SER A 82 1.67 2.77 -10.42
C SER A 82 0.97 1.80 -11.37
N ALA A 83 0.97 0.49 -11.06
CA ALA A 83 0.26 -0.51 -11.85
C ALA A 83 -1.27 -0.46 -11.65
N ILE A 84 -1.74 -0.13 -10.44
CA ILE A 84 -3.16 0.09 -10.15
C ILE A 84 -3.69 1.35 -10.86
N ALA A 85 -2.87 2.40 -10.97
CA ALA A 85 -3.23 3.65 -11.64
C ALA A 85 -3.68 3.42 -13.09
N GLN A 86 -3.14 2.42 -13.77
CA GLN A 86 -3.46 2.10 -15.17
C GLN A 86 -4.81 1.38 -15.36
N VAL A 87 -5.40 0.84 -14.29
CA VAL A 87 -6.63 0.03 -14.37
C VAL A 87 -7.79 0.59 -13.55
N THR A 88 -7.61 1.81 -13.01
CA THR A 88 -8.59 2.54 -12.20
C THR A 88 -8.67 3.99 -12.68
N SER A 89 -9.81 4.66 -12.49
CA SER A 89 -10.07 6.01 -13.04
C SER A 89 -10.42 7.08 -11.99
N HIS A 90 -10.88 6.68 -10.81
CA HIS A 90 -11.47 7.55 -9.80
C HIS A 90 -10.88 7.34 -8.41
N ILE A 91 -10.57 6.10 -8.02
CA ILE A 91 -10.13 5.78 -6.67
C ILE A 91 -8.78 6.44 -6.35
N GLY A 92 -8.66 7.06 -5.18
CA GLY A 92 -7.41 7.65 -4.72
C GLY A 92 -6.34 6.60 -4.44
N LEU A 93 -5.08 6.95 -4.66
CA LEU A 93 -3.93 6.05 -4.54
C LEU A 93 -2.98 6.58 -3.47
N VAL A 94 -2.90 5.88 -2.34
CA VAL A 94 -2.14 6.36 -1.16
C VAL A 94 -1.02 5.37 -0.82
N PRO A 95 0.22 5.61 -1.26
CA PRO A 95 1.39 4.88 -0.78
C PRO A 95 1.77 5.32 0.64
N THR A 96 2.34 4.37 1.40
CA THR A 96 3.17 4.68 2.57
C THR A 96 4.60 4.95 2.12
N ILE A 97 5.19 6.05 2.58
CA ILE A 97 6.62 6.33 2.38
C ILE A 97 7.18 6.89 3.69
N SER A 98 8.25 6.26 4.20
CA SER A 98 8.91 6.67 5.44
C SER A 98 9.81 7.89 5.22
N SER A 99 9.62 8.94 6.03
CA SER A 99 10.50 10.12 6.07
C SER A 99 11.81 9.87 6.81
N THR A 100 11.94 8.76 7.55
CA THR A 100 13.17 8.39 8.27
C THR A 100 14.29 8.02 7.31
N PHE A 101 13.97 7.27 6.25
CA PHE A 101 14.97 6.72 5.33
C PHE A 101 14.89 7.31 3.91
N SER A 102 13.73 7.82 3.51
CA SER A 102 13.54 8.28 2.14
C SER A 102 14.21 9.63 1.92
N ASN A 103 15.02 9.73 0.89
CA ASN A 103 15.52 11.02 0.43
C ASN A 103 14.34 11.88 -0.06
N PRO A 104 14.17 13.13 0.44
CA PRO A 104 12.98 13.94 0.15
C PRO A 104 12.83 14.28 -1.33
N PHE A 105 13.93 14.45 -2.06
CA PHE A 105 13.88 14.69 -3.51
C PHE A 105 13.36 13.45 -4.26
N THR A 106 13.82 12.26 -3.87
CA THR A 106 13.38 11.01 -4.51
C THR A 106 11.90 10.74 -4.23
N ALA A 107 11.47 10.85 -2.98
CA ALA A 107 10.07 10.67 -2.59
C ALA A 107 9.15 11.67 -3.32
N SER A 108 9.54 12.94 -3.37
CA SER A 108 8.78 13.98 -4.10
C SER A 108 8.64 13.65 -5.58
N ARG A 109 9.72 13.19 -6.23
CA ARG A 109 9.69 12.82 -7.65
C ARG A 109 8.81 11.60 -7.91
N GLN A 110 8.85 10.59 -7.03
CA GLN A 110 8.01 9.39 -7.13
C GLN A 110 6.52 9.74 -6.97
N LEU A 111 6.17 10.50 -5.93
CA LEU A 111 4.79 10.95 -5.68
C LEU A 111 4.26 11.79 -6.84
N LEU A 112 5.04 12.75 -7.34
CA LEU A 112 4.63 13.56 -8.49
C LEU A 112 4.46 12.71 -9.76
N SER A 113 5.35 11.74 -9.99
CA SER A 113 5.21 10.83 -11.14
C SER A 113 3.91 10.03 -11.06
N LEU A 114 3.59 9.49 -9.87
CA LEU A 114 2.33 8.78 -9.65
C LEU A 114 1.11 9.71 -9.78
N ASP A 115 1.23 10.97 -9.37
CA ASP A 115 0.18 11.98 -9.50
C ASP A 115 -0.16 12.22 -10.98
N TYR A 116 0.85 12.40 -11.82
CA TYR A 116 0.67 12.51 -13.27
C TYR A 116 0.11 11.23 -13.91
N LEU A 117 0.62 10.05 -13.53
CA LEU A 117 0.14 8.75 -14.04
C LEU A 117 -1.31 8.46 -13.66
N SER A 118 -1.75 8.96 -12.51
CA SER A 118 -3.09 8.74 -12.00
C SER A 118 -4.08 9.88 -12.30
N HIS A 119 -3.62 10.97 -12.93
CA HIS A 119 -4.42 12.17 -13.19
C HIS A 119 -4.89 12.89 -11.91
N GLY A 120 -4.00 13.09 -10.95
CA GLY A 120 -4.30 13.90 -9.76
C GLY A 120 -4.92 13.14 -8.59
N ARG A 121 -4.74 11.82 -8.51
CA ARG A 121 -5.39 10.95 -7.51
C ARG A 121 -4.50 10.54 -6.34
N VAL A 122 -3.30 11.11 -6.23
CA VAL A 122 -2.31 10.65 -5.24
C VAL A 122 -2.50 11.31 -3.88
N GLY A 123 -2.43 10.49 -2.83
CA GLY A 123 -2.16 10.93 -1.47
C GLY A 123 -0.80 10.43 -0.98
N TRP A 124 -0.42 10.78 0.24
CA TRP A 124 0.78 10.23 0.88
C TRP A 124 0.49 9.94 2.35
N ASN A 125 0.63 8.68 2.74
CA ASN A 125 0.74 8.30 4.14
C ASN A 125 2.20 8.48 4.59
N LEU A 126 2.51 9.68 5.10
CA LEU A 126 3.82 10.00 5.65
C LEU A 126 3.97 9.35 7.03
N VAL A 127 5.00 8.53 7.17
CA VAL A 127 5.34 7.89 8.44
C VAL A 127 6.79 8.15 8.81
N THR A 128 7.09 8.09 10.10
CA THR A 128 8.45 7.79 10.58
C THR A 128 8.51 6.30 10.88
N SER A 129 9.57 5.62 10.46
CA SER A 129 9.77 4.19 10.74
C SER A 129 9.85 3.92 12.24
N MET A 130 9.59 2.66 12.64
CA MET A 130 9.23 2.33 14.03
C MET A 130 10.09 1.23 14.65
N THR A 131 10.84 0.46 13.85
CA THR A 131 11.62 -0.67 14.35
C THR A 131 13.12 -0.60 14.01
N ASP A 132 13.97 -1.10 14.92
CA ASP A 132 15.41 -1.19 14.68
C ASP A 132 15.76 -2.11 13.50
N ILE A 133 14.92 -3.11 13.21
CA ILE A 133 15.13 -4.00 12.05
C ILE A 133 15.00 -3.24 10.72
N GLU A 134 14.09 -2.25 10.64
CA GLU A 134 14.04 -1.35 9.49
C GLU A 134 15.34 -0.53 9.40
N ALA A 135 15.80 0.07 10.51
CA ALA A 135 17.05 0.84 10.54
C ALA A 135 18.27 0.02 10.09
N GLN A 136 18.37 -1.23 10.52
CA GLN A 136 19.45 -2.14 10.16
C GLN A 136 19.48 -2.46 8.66
N ASN A 137 18.31 -2.57 8.00
CA ASN A 137 18.24 -2.70 6.54
C ASN A 137 18.74 -1.44 5.80
N HIS A 138 18.72 -0.29 6.47
CA HIS A 138 19.24 0.98 5.98
C HIS A 138 20.64 1.32 6.49
N SER A 139 21.41 0.33 6.98
CA SER A 139 22.78 0.49 7.48
C SER A 139 22.90 1.40 8.72
N LEU A 140 21.84 1.52 9.51
CA LEU A 140 21.83 2.19 10.81
C LEU A 140 21.80 1.14 11.94
N GLN A 141 22.31 1.50 13.12
CA GLN A 141 22.38 0.56 14.25
C GLN A 141 21.02 0.39 14.95
N TYR A 142 20.30 1.51 15.12
CA TYR A 142 18.98 1.63 15.76
C TYR A 142 18.26 2.88 15.21
N LEU A 143 16.97 3.02 15.48
CA LEU A 143 16.15 4.19 15.11
C LEU A 143 16.36 5.41 16.02
#